data_AF-A0A965WFM9-F1
#
_entry.id   AF-A0A965WFM9-F1
#
_cell.length_a   1.000
_cell.length_b   1.000
_cell.length_c   1.000
_cell.angle_alpha   90.00
_cell.angle_beta   90.00
_cell.angle_gamma   90.00
#
_symmetry.space_group_name_H-M   'P 1'
#
loop_
_entity.id
_entity.type
_entity.pdbx_description
1 polymer ?
#
loop_
_entity_poly.entity_id
_entity_poly.type
_entity_poly.pdbx_seq_one_letter_code
_entity_poly.pdbx_strand_id
1 'polypeptide(L)'
;MLLFAASFAAFLFKCLPPAEASALIRKAFPPFYIFVIVTSLIAASLALTNSLFSASILALISLSTIPTRQILMPAINTASDAKLKQRFLVLHGLSVVITLVHIVAVAFVIVDLATH
;
A
#
# COMPACT_ATOMS: atom_id res chain seq x y z
N MET A 1 10.01 -2.96 -6.12
CA MET A 1 9.31 -2.47 -4.91
C MET A 1 8.80 -3.58 -4.01
N LEU A 2 8.22 -4.66 -4.56
CA LEU A 2 7.69 -5.81 -3.81
C LEU A 2 8.68 -6.43 -2.80
N LEU A 3 9.89 -6.80 -3.26
CA LEU A 3 10.95 -7.38 -2.40
C LEU A 3 11.49 -6.38 -1.36
N PHE A 4 11.53 -5.08 -1.71
CA PHE A 4 11.94 -4.03 -0.79
C PHE A 4 10.89 -3.82 0.30
N ALA A 5 9.61 -3.64 -0.04
CA ALA A 5 8.54 -3.36 0.92
C ALA A 5 8.21 -4.55 1.85
N ALA A 6 8.22 -5.79 1.34
CA ALA A 6 7.96 -6.98 2.15
C ALA A 6 9.06 -7.22 3.20
N SER A 7 10.29 -6.84 2.87
CA SER A 7 11.47 -7.08 3.73
C SER A 7 11.86 -5.85 4.55
N PHE A 8 11.35 -4.67 4.22
CA PHE A 8 11.78 -3.41 4.83
C PHE A 8 11.51 -3.36 6.33
N ALA A 9 10.29 -3.68 6.77
CA ALA A 9 9.96 -3.69 8.19
C ALA A 9 10.82 -4.72 8.96
N ALA A 10 10.95 -5.93 8.43
CA ALA A 10 11.78 -6.98 9.03
C ALA A 10 13.26 -6.58 9.11
N PHE A 11 13.78 -5.94 8.06
CA PHE A 11 15.13 -5.40 8.03
C PHE A 11 15.35 -4.32 9.10
N LEU A 12 14.42 -3.37 9.24
CA LEU A 12 14.52 -2.32 10.26
C LEU A 12 14.49 -2.90 11.68
N PHE A 13 13.59 -3.84 11.97
CA PHE A 13 13.57 -4.50 13.28
C PHE A 13 14.80 -5.39 13.54
N LYS A 14 15.49 -5.84 12.50
CA LYS A 14 16.77 -6.56 12.63
C LYS A 14 17.94 -5.63 12.95
N CYS A 15 17.94 -4.42 12.39
CA CYS A 15 19.09 -3.52 12.42
C CYS A 15 18.98 -2.36 13.43
N LEU A 16 17.79 -2.04 13.93
CA LEU A 16 17.55 -0.92 14.83
C LEU A 16 16.82 -1.36 16.11
N PRO A 17 16.97 -0.62 17.22
CA PRO A 17 16.12 -0.78 18.38
C PRO A 17 14.63 -0.70 18.00
N PRO A 18 13.73 -1.50 18.62
CA PRO A 18 12.32 -1.57 18.22
C PRO A 18 11.59 -0.21 18.17
N ALA A 19 11.93 0.71 19.08
CA ALA A 19 11.36 2.05 19.12
C ALA A 19 11.76 2.88 17.89
N GLU A 20 13.03 2.84 17.50
CA GLU A 20 13.56 3.55 16.34
C GLU A 20 13.03 2.96 15.03
N ALA A 21 13.01 1.63 14.92
CA ALA A 21 12.44 0.93 13.77
C ALA A 21 10.98 1.33 13.55
N SER A 22 10.16 1.28 14.60
CA SER A 22 8.74 1.67 14.54
C SER A 22 8.55 3.15 14.16
N ALA A 23 9.37 4.05 14.71
CA ALA A 23 9.32 5.47 14.38
C ALA A 23 9.66 5.73 12.90
N LEU A 24 10.67 5.03 12.37
CA LEU A 24 11.08 5.17 10.97
C LEU A 24 10.02 4.60 10.01
N ILE A 25 9.46 3.42 10.33
CA ILE A 25 8.34 2.80 9.61
C ILE A 25 7.19 3.82 9.48
N ARG A 26 6.74 4.43 10.59
CA ARG A 26 5.63 5.39 10.59
C ARG A 26 5.89 6.64 9.75
N LYS A 27 7.15 7.05 9.60
CA LYS A 27 7.54 8.17 8.73
C LYS A 27 7.65 7.75 7.25
N ALA A 28 7.96 6.49 6.97
CA ALA A 28 8.14 5.97 5.62
C ALA A 28 6.80 5.67 4.90
N PHE A 29 5.76 5.24 5.62
CA PHE A 29 4.49 4.88 5.00
C PHE A 29 3.69 6.04 4.37
N PRO A 30 3.59 7.25 4.99
CA PRO A 30 2.85 8.36 4.39
C PRO A 30 3.30 8.75 2.97
N PRO A 31 4.61 8.94 2.67
CA PRO A 31 5.04 9.21 1.30
C PRO A 31 4.88 8.00 0.37
N PHE A 32 5.02 6.77 0.87
CA PHE A 32 4.74 5.56 0.07
C PHE A 32 3.29 5.53 -0.44
N TYR A 33 2.31 5.83 0.42
CA TYR A 33 0.91 5.89 -0.01
C TYR A 33 0.65 7.00 -1.04
N ILE A 34 1.31 8.15 -0.90
CA ILE A 34 1.21 9.23 -1.92
C ILE A 34 1.79 8.76 -3.25
N PHE A 35 2.95 8.10 -3.23
CA PHE A 35 3.53 7.51 -4.44
C PHE A 35 2.55 6.56 -5.12
N VAL A 36 1.92 5.64 -4.39
CA VAL A 36 0.93 4.71 -4.94
C VAL A 36 -0.27 5.46 -5.53
N ILE A 37 -0.84 6.44 -4.81
CA ILE A 37 -1.98 7.25 -5.29
C ILE A 37 -1.64 7.94 -6.61
N VAL A 38 -0.53 8.67 -6.65
CA VAL A 38 -0.13 9.50 -7.80
C VAL A 38 0.23 8.63 -8.99
N THR A 39 1.05 7.59 -8.80
CA THR A 39 1.49 6.74 -9.91
C THR A 39 0.35 5.91 -10.50
N SER A 40 -0.55 5.37 -9.66
CA SER A 40 -1.74 4.66 -10.16
C SER A 40 -2.70 5.59 -10.89
N LEU A 41 -2.86 6.85 -10.46
CA LEU A 41 -3.69 7.83 -11.15
C LEU A 41 -3.11 8.23 -12.51
N ILE A 42 -1.80 8.46 -12.59
CA ILE A 42 -1.11 8.74 -13.87
C ILE A 42 -1.26 7.53 -14.80
N ALA A 43 -1.00 6.33 -14.30
CA ALA A 43 -1.13 5.10 -15.09
C ALA A 43 -2.57 4.88 -15.58
N ALA A 44 -3.58 5.12 -14.72
CA ALA A 44 -4.99 5.07 -15.11
C ALA A 44 -5.29 6.02 -16.27
N SER A 45 -4.80 7.26 -16.18
CA SER A 45 -5.00 8.29 -17.21
C SER A 45 -4.38 7.89 -18.55
N LEU A 46 -3.20 7.29 -18.54
CA LEU A 46 -2.53 6.79 -19.74
C LEU A 46 -3.19 5.54 -20.32
N ALA A 47 -3.80 4.70 -19.46
CA ALA A 47 -4.49 3.49 -19.89
C ALA A 47 -5.85 3.76 -20.55
N LEU A 48 -6.46 4.95 -20.35
CA LEU A 48 -7.79 5.29 -20.87
C LEU A 48 -7.92 5.11 -22.40
N THR A 49 -6.85 5.37 -23.15
CA THR A 49 -6.86 5.23 -24.62
C THR A 49 -6.68 3.80 -25.10
N ASN A 50 -6.25 2.88 -24.23
CA ASN A 50 -5.92 1.50 -24.57
C ASN A 50 -6.97 0.52 -24.03
N SER A 51 -7.31 0.61 -22.75
CA SER A 51 -8.27 -0.28 -22.08
C SER A 51 -8.96 0.44 -20.93
N LEU A 52 -10.26 0.72 -21.09
CA LEU A 52 -11.07 1.33 -20.04
C LEU A 52 -11.15 0.44 -18.79
N PHE A 53 -11.11 -0.88 -18.98
CA PHE A 53 -11.11 -1.84 -17.89
C PHE A 53 -9.84 -1.72 -17.04
N SER A 54 -8.65 -1.76 -17.68
CA SER A 54 -7.37 -1.57 -17.01
C SER A 54 -7.25 -0.19 -16.36
N ALA A 55 -7.70 0.87 -17.04
CA ALA A 55 -7.76 2.22 -16.47
C ALA A 55 -8.64 2.28 -15.20
N SER A 56 -9.79 1.60 -15.20
CA SER A 56 -10.70 1.55 -14.05
C SER A 56 -10.08 0.84 -12.84
N ILE A 57 -9.35 -0.26 -13.07
CA ILE A 57 -8.62 -0.97 -12.01
C ILE A 57 -7.58 -0.05 -11.36
N LEU A 58 -6.76 0.63 -12.18
CA LEU A 58 -5.74 1.55 -11.70
C LEU A 58 -6.34 2.74 -10.93
N ALA A 59 -7.47 3.28 -11.40
CA ALA A 59 -8.20 4.33 -10.69
C ALA A 59 -8.73 3.85 -9.32
N LEU A 60 -9.27 2.62 -9.26
CA LEU A 60 -9.72 2.01 -7.99
C LEU A 60 -8.57 1.80 -7.01
N ILE A 61 -7.37 1.44 -7.48
CA ILE A 61 -6.16 1.37 -6.65
C ILE A 61 -5.86 2.75 -6.04
N SER A 62 -5.84 3.80 -6.85
CA SER A 62 -5.62 5.16 -6.37
C SER A 62 -6.65 5.55 -5.30
N LEU A 63 -7.94 5.35 -5.59
CA LEU A 63 -9.04 5.71 -4.71
C LEU A 63 -9.05 4.92 -3.40
N SER A 64 -8.82 3.61 -3.44
CA SER A 64 -8.77 2.76 -2.24
C SER A 64 -7.53 3.02 -1.37
N THR A 65 -6.46 3.57 -1.94
CA THR A 65 -5.26 3.94 -1.20
C THR A 65 -5.48 5.18 -0.32
N ILE A 66 -6.40 6.08 -0.69
CA ILE A 66 -6.74 7.28 0.09
C ILE A 66 -7.24 6.93 1.50
N PRO A 67 -8.34 6.16 1.70
CA PRO A 67 -8.79 5.79 3.04
C PRO A 67 -7.81 4.87 3.77
N THR A 68 -7.02 4.08 3.03
CA THR A 68 -5.92 3.29 3.62
C THR A 68 -4.90 4.19 4.30
N ARG A 69 -4.52 5.30 3.65
CA ARG A 69 -3.62 6.32 4.22
C ARG A 69 -4.28 7.16 5.31
N GLN A 70 -5.49 7.65 5.09
CA GLN A 70 -6.09 8.68 5.95
C GLN A 70 -6.79 8.11 7.19
N ILE A 71 -7.25 6.85 7.14
CA ILE A 71 -8.07 6.25 8.20
C ILE A 71 -7.38 5.01 8.75
N LEU A 72 -7.06 4.05 7.88
CA LEU A 72 -6.56 2.74 8.32
C LEU A 72 -5.18 2.86 8.98
N MET A 73 -4.24 3.59 8.36
CA MET A 73 -2.90 3.77 8.90
C MET A 73 -2.90 4.48 10.28
N PRO A 74 -3.61 5.62 10.50
CA PRO A 74 -3.76 6.19 11.84
C PRO A 74 -4.36 5.20 12.84
N ALA A 75 -5.38 4.43 12.46
CA ALA A 75 -5.99 3.45 13.34
C ALA A 75 -5.02 2.31 13.74
N ILE A 76 -4.17 1.85 12.81
CA ILE A 76 -3.09 0.88 13.09
C ILE A 76 -2.12 1.46 14.13
N ASN A 77 -1.69 2.71 13.91
CA ASN A 77 -0.77 3.41 14.80
C ASN A 77 -1.36 3.57 16.21
N THR A 78 -2.60 4.04 16.32
CA THR A 78 -3.30 4.16 17.61
C THR A 78 -3.44 2.81 18.31
N ALA A 79 -3.77 1.73 17.59
CA ALA A 79 -3.87 0.39 18.18
C ALA A 79 -2.50 -0.12 18.69
N SER A 80 -1.43 0.15 17.95
CA SER A 80 -0.06 -0.17 18.37
C SER A 80 0.35 0.63 19.61
N ASP A 81 0.05 1.93 19.66
CA ASP A 81 0.45 2.82 20.76
C ASP A 81 -0.32 2.47 22.05
N ALA A 82 -1.60 2.10 21.93
CA ALA A 82 -2.42 1.61 23.03
C ALA A 82 -2.16 0.14 23.40
N LYS A 83 -1.18 -0.54 22.77
CA LYS A 83 -0.84 -1.96 22.98
C LYS A 83 -2.02 -2.92 22.77
N LEU A 84 -2.99 -2.54 21.94
CA LEU A 84 -4.18 -3.34 21.62
C LEU A 84 -3.86 -4.39 20.54
N LYS A 85 -3.19 -5.48 20.94
CA LYS A 85 -2.63 -6.50 20.03
C LYS A 85 -3.63 -7.03 18.99
N GLN A 86 -4.83 -7.44 19.42
CA GLN A 86 -5.83 -8.02 18.51
C GLN A 86 -6.31 -6.99 17.47
N ARG A 87 -6.60 -5.76 17.91
CA ARG A 87 -7.02 -4.68 17.02
C ARG A 87 -5.92 -4.31 16.03
N PHE A 88 -4.67 -4.25 16.49
CA PHE A 88 -3.52 -4.03 15.62
C PHE A 88 -3.42 -5.11 14.55
N LEU A 89 -3.50 -6.40 14.92
CA LEU A 89 -3.41 -7.52 13.97
C LEU A 89 -4.49 -7.46 12.90
N VAL A 90 -5.74 -7.16 13.28
CA VAL A 90 -6.85 -7.05 12.32
C VAL A 90 -6.62 -5.88 11.36
N LEU A 91 -6.33 -4.69 11.87
CA LEU A 91 -6.15 -3.49 11.04
C LEU A 91 -4.91 -3.59 10.14
N HIS A 92 -3.80 -4.09 10.69
CA HIS A 92 -2.58 -4.31 9.92
C HIS A 92 -2.79 -5.39 8.86
N GLY A 93 -3.41 -6.52 9.22
CA GLY A 93 -3.76 -7.58 8.27
C GLY A 93 -4.62 -7.07 7.12
N LEU A 94 -5.63 -6.24 7.40
CA LEU A 94 -6.43 -5.58 6.37
C LEU A 94 -5.57 -4.74 5.41
N SER A 95 -4.63 -3.94 5.94
CA SER A 95 -3.74 -3.13 5.09
C SER A 95 -2.82 -3.99 4.20
N VAL A 96 -2.35 -5.13 4.71
CA VAL A 96 -1.54 -6.09 3.96
C VAL A 96 -2.36 -6.71 2.84
N VAL A 97 -3.59 -7.16 3.12
CA VAL A 97 -4.48 -7.74 2.11
C VAL A 97 -4.79 -6.72 1.00
N ILE A 98 -5.11 -5.47 1.35
CA ILE A 98 -5.33 -4.41 0.35
C ILE A 98 -4.12 -4.26 -0.58
N THR A 99 -2.92 -4.20 0.00
CA THR A 99 -1.67 -4.06 -0.77
C THR A 99 -1.41 -5.27 -1.67
N LEU A 100 -1.65 -6.49 -1.19
CA LEU A 100 -1.50 -7.71 -2.00
C LEU A 100 -2.52 -7.75 -3.16
N VAL A 101 -3.76 -7.33 -2.92
CA VAL A 101 -4.78 -7.21 -3.96
C VAL A 101 -4.35 -6.20 -5.01
N HIS A 102 -3.81 -5.04 -4.62
CA HIS A 102 -3.27 -4.05 -5.56
C HIS A 102 -2.14 -4.64 -6.41
N ILE A 103 -1.23 -5.41 -5.81
CA ILE A 103 -0.13 -6.08 -6.53
C ILE A 103 -0.66 -7.02 -7.61
N VAL A 104 -1.60 -7.90 -7.26
CA VAL A 104 -2.20 -8.85 -8.22
C VAL A 104 -2.97 -8.11 -9.31
N ALA A 105 -3.72 -7.07 -8.96
CA ALA A 105 -4.47 -6.26 -9.90
C ALA A 105 -3.54 -5.53 -10.89
N VAL A 106 -2.42 -4.96 -10.43
CA VAL A 106 -1.41 -4.34 -11.31
C VAL A 106 -0.75 -5.38 -12.21
N ALA A 107 -0.42 -6.57 -11.69
CA ALA A 107 0.14 -7.64 -12.51
C ALA A 107 -0.82 -8.05 -13.64
N PHE A 108 -2.12 -8.16 -13.34
CA PHE A 108 -3.16 -8.39 -14.33
C PHE A 108 -3.21 -7.27 -15.38
N VAL A 109 -3.24 -6.00 -14.96
CA VAL A 109 -3.27 -4.84 -15.87
C VAL A 109 -2.07 -4.82 -16.81
N ILE A 110 -0.87 -5.18 -16.32
CA ILE A 110 0.33 -5.26 -17.17
C ILE A 110 0.16 -6.32 -18.26
N VAL A 111 -0.41 -7.48 -17.92
CA VAL A 111 -0.65 -8.55 -18.90
C VAL A 111 -1.73 -8.13 -19.90
N ASP A 112 -2.84 -7.57 -19.44
CA ASP A 112 -3.95 -7.07 -20.27
C ASP A 112 -3.45 -6.07 -21.32
N LEU A 113 -2.73 -5.03 -20.87
CA LEU A 113 -2.18 -3.99 -21.74
C LEU A 113 -1.05 -4.48 -22.67
N ALA A 114 -0.39 -5.59 -22.36
CA ALA A 114 0.62 -6.17 -23.25
C ALA A 114 0.02 -7.04 -24.35
N THR A 115 -1.25 -7.42 -24.23
CA THR A 115 -1.98 -8.27 -25.18
C THR A 115 -2.95 -7.49 -26.09
N HIS A 116 -2.94 -6.16 -25.99
CA HIS A 116 -3.71 -5.22 -26.79
C HIS A 116 -2.76 -4.22 -27.46
#